data_AF-A0A351G8K5-F1
#
_entry.id   AF-A0A351G8K5-F1
#
_cell.length_a   1.000
_cell.length_b   1.000
_cell.length_c   1.000
_cell.angle_alpha   90.00
_cell.angle_beta   90.00
_cell.angle_gamma   90.00
#
_symmetry.space_group_name_H-M   'P 1'
#
loop_
_entity.id
_entity.type
_entity.pdbx_description
1 polymer ?
#
loop_
_entity_poly.entity_id
_entity_poly.type
_entity_poly.pdbx_seq_one_letter_code
_entity_poly.pdbx_strand_id
1 'polypeptide(L)'
;MAKLDLLTLLGNAAQALQENQSALNQADSWNGDHGDNMVEIFTLAKQAIQKNSGASPAEQLTAASQALVASKSGSAQLYSEGFAQAAETIQDREITPDNLVPLVQSLLGAGGQPTQESNPLAGLLGGLLGEDSSRQDDTLDFGDVLSAGFSFVQSKNKGQNTISSLVSAIMGTSPNAQSPHRSQSGELVATSLLDSLLDK
;
A
#
# COMPACT_ATOMS: atom_id res chain seq x y z
N MET A 1 11.99 -17.51 -14.30
CA MET A 1 10.85 -16.91 -13.58
C MET A 1 10.47 -15.63 -14.30
N ALA A 2 9.19 -15.35 -14.53
CA ALA A 2 8.76 -14.09 -15.15
C ALA A 2 9.04 -12.92 -14.19
N LYS A 3 9.63 -11.83 -14.67
CA LYS A 3 9.88 -10.60 -13.90
C LYS A 3 8.55 -10.02 -13.38
N LEU A 4 8.52 -9.47 -12.16
CA LEU A 4 7.36 -8.67 -11.72
C LEU A 4 7.42 -7.34 -12.47
N ASP A 5 6.38 -7.00 -13.22
CA ASP A 5 6.31 -5.78 -14.02
C ASP A 5 5.23 -4.84 -13.47
N LEU A 6 5.57 -3.55 -13.32
CA LEU A 6 4.69 -2.54 -12.74
C LEU A 6 3.38 -2.36 -13.50
N LEU A 7 3.39 -2.54 -14.82
CA LEU A 7 2.20 -2.41 -15.65
C LEU A 7 1.19 -3.50 -15.32
N THR A 8 1.66 -4.73 -15.06
CA THR A 8 0.80 -5.82 -14.59
C THR A 8 0.28 -5.55 -13.18
N LEU A 9 1.17 -5.20 -12.24
CA LEU A 9 0.80 -4.94 -10.85
C LEU A 9 -0.26 -3.84 -10.73
N LEU A 10 0.00 -2.67 -11.33
CA LEU A 10 -0.95 -1.56 -11.28
C LEU A 10 -2.14 -1.77 -12.21
N GLY A 11 -2.00 -2.59 -13.25
CA GLY A 11 -3.11 -3.04 -14.06
C GLY A 11 -4.15 -3.80 -13.25
N ASN A 12 -3.72 -4.75 -12.42
CA ASN A 12 -4.59 -5.51 -11.53
C ASN A 12 -5.26 -4.62 -10.49
N ALA A 13 -4.49 -3.74 -9.82
CA ALA A 13 -5.04 -2.80 -8.86
C ALA A 13 -6.06 -1.83 -9.49
N ALA A 14 -5.77 -1.28 -10.66
CA ALA A 14 -6.70 -0.41 -11.39
C ALA A 14 -8.00 -1.14 -11.77
N GLN A 15 -7.90 -2.41 -12.17
CA GLN A 15 -9.07 -3.22 -12.47
C GLN A 15 -9.93 -3.48 -11.22
N ALA A 16 -9.32 -3.89 -10.11
CA ALA A 16 -10.04 -4.12 -8.87
C ALA A 16 -10.76 -2.84 -8.38
N LEU A 17 -10.09 -1.68 -8.47
CA LEU A 17 -10.70 -0.39 -8.14
C LEU A 17 -11.87 -0.07 -9.07
N GLN A 18 -11.74 -0.35 -10.37
CA GLN A 18 -12.81 -0.13 -11.35
C GLN A 18 -14.04 -1.01 -11.08
N GLU A 19 -13.82 -2.28 -10.72
CA GLU A 19 -14.89 -3.22 -10.38
C GLU A 19 -15.61 -2.84 -9.07
N ASN A 20 -14.89 -2.20 -8.14
CA ASN A 20 -15.42 -1.79 -6.83
C ASN A 20 -15.77 -0.30 -6.74
N GLN A 21 -15.66 0.47 -7.84
CA GLN A 21 -15.80 1.92 -7.87
C GLN A 21 -17.09 2.40 -7.19
N SER A 22 -18.24 1.82 -7.55
CA SER A 22 -19.53 2.23 -6.99
C SER A 22 -19.64 1.94 -5.50
N ALA A 23 -19.08 0.83 -5.02
CA ALA A 23 -19.09 0.50 -3.60
C ALA A 23 -18.20 1.47 -2.81
N LEU A 24 -17.05 1.84 -3.36
CA LEU A 24 -16.15 2.85 -2.78
C LEU A 24 -16.79 4.23 -2.72
N ASN A 25 -17.52 4.64 -3.76
CA ASN A 25 -18.32 5.88 -3.75
C ASN A 25 -19.43 5.83 -2.68
N GLN A 26 -20.09 4.69 -2.51
CA GLN A 26 -21.13 4.52 -1.48
C GLN A 26 -20.55 4.55 -0.06
N ALA A 27 -19.33 4.05 0.14
CA ALA A 27 -18.63 4.08 1.43
C ALA A 27 -18.07 5.47 1.78
N ASP A 28 -18.02 6.38 0.81
CA ASP A 28 -17.60 7.76 0.99
C ASP A 28 -18.80 8.65 1.39
N SER A 29 -18.92 8.88 2.70
CA SER A 29 -20.02 9.67 3.28
C SER A 29 -19.85 11.18 3.13
N TRP A 30 -18.72 11.67 2.61
CA TRP A 30 -18.48 13.10 2.48
C TRP A 30 -19.07 13.64 1.18
N ASN A 31 -18.55 13.20 0.04
CA ASN A 31 -18.93 13.70 -1.29
C ASN A 31 -19.22 12.58 -2.30
N GLY A 32 -18.94 11.33 -1.94
CA GLY A 32 -19.37 10.15 -2.70
C GLY A 32 -18.61 9.93 -4.00
N ASP A 33 -17.38 10.44 -4.10
CA ASP A 33 -16.55 10.38 -5.30
C ASP A 33 -15.20 9.69 -5.06
N HIS A 34 -14.98 9.08 -3.88
CA HIS A 34 -13.73 8.40 -3.56
C HIS A 34 -13.37 7.29 -4.57
N GLY A 35 -14.31 6.45 -4.96
CA GLY A 35 -14.12 5.44 -5.99
C GLY A 35 -13.73 6.03 -7.35
N ASP A 36 -14.37 7.14 -7.75
CA ASP A 36 -14.01 7.87 -8.98
C ASP A 36 -12.57 8.40 -8.93
N ASN A 37 -12.19 9.01 -7.81
CA ASN A 37 -10.83 9.47 -7.56
C ASN A 37 -9.82 8.32 -7.63
N MET A 38 -10.11 7.18 -7.00
CA MET A 38 -9.21 6.02 -6.99
C MET A 38 -9.02 5.43 -8.39
N VAL A 39 -10.09 5.30 -9.17
CA VAL A 39 -10.03 4.85 -10.56
C VAL A 39 -9.22 5.82 -11.42
N GLU A 40 -9.42 7.14 -11.26
CA GLU A 40 -8.66 8.15 -11.98
C GLU A 40 -7.16 8.04 -11.68
N ILE A 41 -6.80 8.00 -10.39
CA ILE A 41 -5.40 7.94 -9.91
C ILE A 41 -4.67 6.73 -10.50
N PHE A 42 -5.24 5.53 -10.35
CA PHE A 42 -4.58 4.32 -10.81
C PHE A 42 -4.59 4.20 -12.34
N THR A 43 -5.56 4.80 -13.02
CA THR A 43 -5.56 4.91 -14.49
C THR A 43 -4.44 5.84 -14.97
N LEU A 44 -4.27 7.01 -14.38
CA LEU A 44 -3.20 7.96 -14.72
C LEU A 44 -1.81 7.35 -14.47
N ALA A 45 -1.63 6.71 -13.31
CA ALA A 45 -0.38 6.03 -12.97
C ALA A 45 -0.06 4.90 -13.96
N LYS A 46 -1.04 4.04 -14.27
CA LYS A 46 -0.90 2.96 -15.26
C LYS A 46 -0.50 3.50 -16.63
N GLN A 47 -1.13 4.59 -17.09
CA GLN A 47 -0.80 5.20 -18.38
C GLN A 47 0.62 5.78 -18.39
N ALA A 48 1.04 6.43 -17.31
CA ALA A 48 2.40 6.96 -17.19
C ALA A 48 3.44 5.84 -17.25
N ILE A 49 3.18 4.73 -16.56
CA ILE A 49 4.07 3.57 -16.55
C ILE A 49 4.12 2.89 -17.92
N GLN A 50 2.97 2.73 -18.58
CA GLN A 50 2.92 2.16 -19.93
C GLN A 50 3.75 2.98 -20.93
N LYS A 51 3.66 4.32 -20.86
CA LYS A 51 4.46 5.23 -21.69
C LYS A 51 5.96 5.14 -21.41
N ASN A 52 6.35 4.68 -20.23
CA ASN A 52 7.74 4.53 -19.78
C ASN A 52 8.17 3.06 -19.63
N SER A 53 7.52 2.13 -20.34
CA SER A 53 7.75 0.68 -20.21
C SER A 53 9.19 0.20 -20.52
N GLY A 54 10.00 1.02 -21.20
CA GLY A 54 11.43 0.76 -21.42
C GLY A 54 12.37 1.31 -20.33
N ALA A 55 11.85 2.09 -19.39
CA ALA A 55 12.61 2.70 -18.30
C ALA A 55 12.72 1.77 -17.09
N SER A 56 13.60 2.10 -16.14
CA SER A 56 13.70 1.39 -14.87
C SER A 56 12.40 1.50 -14.04
N PRO A 57 12.16 0.57 -13.08
CA PRO A 57 10.99 0.67 -12.21
C PRO A 57 10.88 1.99 -11.43
N ALA A 58 12.00 2.55 -10.92
CA ALA A 58 11.97 3.84 -10.26
C ALA A 58 11.61 4.99 -11.22
N GLU A 59 12.12 4.99 -12.45
CA GLU A 59 11.74 5.99 -13.46
C GLU A 59 10.26 5.89 -13.83
N GLN A 60 9.74 4.67 -13.95
CA GLN A 60 8.31 4.42 -14.18
C GLN A 60 7.43 4.97 -13.04
N LEU A 61 7.81 4.71 -11.78
CA LEU A 61 7.12 5.23 -10.59
C LEU A 61 7.23 6.76 -10.48
N THR A 62 8.39 7.32 -10.83
CA THR A 62 8.61 8.76 -10.89
C THR A 62 7.70 9.41 -11.92
N ALA A 63 7.58 8.83 -13.11
CA ALA A 63 6.67 9.31 -14.15
C ALA A 63 5.19 9.23 -13.70
N ALA A 64 4.80 8.17 -12.98
CA ALA A 64 3.47 8.07 -12.40
C ALA A 64 3.21 9.17 -11.36
N SER A 65 4.15 9.40 -10.45
CA SER A 65 4.07 10.51 -9.49
C SER A 65 3.86 11.85 -10.18
N GLN A 66 4.67 12.16 -11.21
CA GLN A 66 4.54 13.40 -11.98
C GLN A 66 3.19 13.53 -12.70
N ALA A 67 2.66 12.42 -13.23
CA ALA A 67 1.33 12.41 -13.85
C ALA A 67 0.22 12.72 -12.83
N LEU A 68 0.37 12.26 -11.59
CA LEU A 68 -0.58 12.54 -10.51
C LEU A 68 -0.47 13.97 -9.99
N VAL A 69 0.74 14.54 -9.90
CA VAL A 69 0.95 15.97 -9.58
C VAL A 69 0.26 16.88 -10.60
N ALA A 70 0.20 16.47 -11.87
CA ALA A 70 -0.48 17.22 -12.91
C ALA A 70 -2.02 17.15 -12.82
N SER A 71 -2.59 16.25 -12.01
CA SER A 71 -4.03 16.20 -11.75
C SER A 71 -4.47 17.33 -10.82
N LYS A 72 -5.72 17.78 -10.99
CA LYS A 72 -6.35 18.77 -10.11
C LYS A 72 -6.97 18.13 -8.85
N SER A 73 -6.99 16.80 -8.75
CA SER A 73 -7.57 16.09 -7.61
C SER A 73 -6.65 16.15 -6.38
N GLY A 74 -7.21 16.53 -5.23
CA GLY A 74 -6.48 16.52 -3.95
C GLY A 74 -6.05 15.10 -3.54
N SER A 75 -6.88 14.09 -3.83
CA SER A 75 -6.52 12.69 -3.60
C SER A 75 -5.34 12.27 -4.48
N ALA A 76 -5.27 12.73 -5.74
CA ALA A 76 -4.15 12.44 -6.62
C ALA A 76 -2.82 13.03 -6.11
N GLN A 77 -2.85 14.21 -5.49
CA GLN A 77 -1.66 14.81 -4.87
C GLN A 77 -1.12 13.93 -3.74
N LEU A 78 -2.00 13.43 -2.86
CA LEU A 78 -1.59 12.51 -1.78
C LEU A 78 -0.96 11.22 -2.33
N TYR A 79 -1.57 10.62 -3.35
CA TYR A 79 -0.99 9.41 -3.97
C TYR A 79 0.30 9.73 -4.72
N SER A 80 0.46 10.93 -5.28
CA SER A 80 1.70 11.32 -5.98
C SER A 80 2.94 11.21 -5.08
N GLU A 81 2.81 11.54 -3.79
CA GLU A 81 3.87 11.40 -2.80
C GLU A 81 4.21 9.92 -2.56
N GLY A 82 3.20 9.06 -2.45
CA GLY A 82 3.40 7.62 -2.31
C GLY A 82 4.11 6.98 -3.50
N PHE A 83 3.79 7.42 -4.73
CA PHE A 83 4.50 6.99 -5.94
C PHE A 83 5.95 7.51 -5.98
N ALA A 84 6.24 8.71 -5.47
CA ALA A 84 7.60 9.23 -5.35
C ALA A 84 8.43 8.42 -4.33
N GLN A 85 7.85 8.16 -3.15
CA GLN A 85 8.49 7.33 -2.11
C GLN A 85 8.71 5.88 -2.58
N ALA A 86 7.79 5.35 -3.37
CA ALA A 86 7.92 4.04 -4.00
C ALA A 86 9.12 3.99 -4.96
N ALA A 87 9.33 5.05 -5.75
CA ALA A 87 10.50 5.18 -6.62
C ALA A 87 11.80 5.18 -5.81
N GLU A 88 11.85 5.92 -4.69
CA GLU A 88 13.00 5.95 -3.77
C GLU A 88 13.25 4.59 -3.10
N THR A 89 12.19 3.86 -2.76
CA THR A 89 12.27 2.54 -2.12
C THR A 89 12.84 1.49 -3.07
N ILE A 90 12.39 1.49 -4.33
CA ILE A 90 12.86 0.52 -5.32
C ILE A 90 14.23 0.90 -5.88
N GLN A 91 14.50 2.20 -6.09
CA GLN A 91 15.69 2.69 -6.80
C GLN A 91 15.81 1.99 -8.17
N ASP A 92 17.04 1.73 -8.63
CA ASP A 92 17.26 1.02 -9.90
C ASP A 92 17.16 -0.52 -9.78
N ARG A 93 16.57 -1.03 -8.70
CA ARG A 93 16.45 -2.47 -8.46
C ARG A 93 15.23 -3.03 -9.19
N GLU A 94 15.31 -4.31 -9.52
CA GLU A 94 14.14 -5.03 -9.99
C GLU A 94 13.11 -5.19 -8.85
N ILE A 95 11.84 -5.30 -9.22
CA ILE A 95 10.79 -5.61 -8.25
C ILE A 95 10.84 -7.12 -7.97
N THR A 96 11.00 -7.45 -6.70
CA THR A 96 11.11 -8.80 -6.17
C THR A 96 10.12 -8.99 -5.02
N PRO A 97 9.81 -10.23 -4.63
CA PRO A 97 9.00 -10.47 -3.44
C PRO A 97 9.54 -9.77 -2.17
N ASP A 98 10.86 -9.62 -2.06
CA ASP A 98 11.52 -9.01 -0.89
C ASP A 98 11.26 -7.50 -0.77
N ASN A 99 11.05 -6.80 -1.89
CA ASN A 99 10.81 -5.35 -1.91
C ASN A 99 9.37 -4.96 -2.26
N LEU A 100 8.50 -5.94 -2.57
CA LEU A 100 7.10 -5.67 -2.90
C LEU A 100 6.31 -5.11 -1.71
N VAL A 101 6.50 -5.62 -0.50
CA VAL A 101 5.78 -5.12 0.67
C VAL A 101 6.13 -3.65 0.97
N PRO A 102 7.42 -3.25 1.05
CA PRO A 102 7.81 -1.83 1.13
C PRO A 102 7.28 -0.97 -0.02
N LEU A 103 7.22 -1.52 -1.24
CA LEU A 103 6.63 -0.84 -2.39
C LEU A 103 5.13 -0.57 -2.19
N VAL A 104 4.36 -1.58 -1.78
CA VAL A 104 2.92 -1.45 -1.51
C VAL A 104 2.68 -0.44 -0.39
N GLN A 105 3.48 -0.49 0.68
CA GLN A 105 3.40 0.49 1.78
C GLN A 105 3.62 1.92 1.29
N SER A 106 4.64 2.13 0.44
CA SER A 106 4.94 3.44 -0.14
C SER A 106 3.77 3.93 -1.01
N LEU A 107 3.26 3.09 -1.91
CA LEU A 107 2.14 3.44 -2.81
C LEU A 107 0.85 3.81 -2.07
N LEU A 108 0.59 3.17 -0.92
CA LEU A 108 -0.59 3.45 -0.11
C LEU A 108 -0.43 4.67 0.81
N GLY A 109 0.69 5.40 0.69
CA GLY A 109 0.98 6.56 1.54
C GLY A 109 1.17 6.20 3.00
N ALA A 110 1.53 4.94 3.32
CA ALA A 110 1.90 4.54 4.68
C ALA A 110 3.25 5.15 5.13
N GLY A 111 3.99 5.77 4.22
CA GLY A 111 5.17 6.56 4.52
C GLY A 111 4.83 8.01 4.84
N GLY A 112 4.60 8.30 6.13
CA GLY A 112 5.14 9.56 6.65
C GLY A 112 6.65 9.61 6.35
N GLN A 113 7.20 10.80 6.09
CA GLN A 113 8.59 11.03 5.68
C GLN A 113 9.59 9.98 6.19
N PRO A 114 10.56 9.54 5.37
CA PRO A 114 11.65 8.72 5.86
C PRO A 114 12.48 9.56 6.82
N THR A 115 12.16 9.48 8.11
CA THR A 115 13.16 9.75 9.13
C THR A 115 14.14 8.60 9.06
N GLN A 116 15.36 8.97 8.70
CA GLN A 116 16.52 8.10 8.68
C GLN A 116 16.55 7.30 10.00
N GLU A 117 16.59 5.98 9.86
CA GLU A 117 16.61 4.97 10.93
C GLU A 117 15.26 4.51 11.50
N SER A 118 14.49 3.80 10.69
CA SER A 118 13.46 2.90 11.24
C SER A 118 13.34 1.66 10.37
N ASN A 119 14.12 0.65 10.73
CA ASN A 119 13.78 -0.72 10.39
C ASN A 119 12.37 -0.96 10.97
N PRO A 120 11.32 -1.29 10.19
CA PRO A 120 9.96 -1.44 10.71
C PRO A 120 9.87 -2.54 11.78
N LEU A 121 10.78 -3.52 11.72
CA LEU A 121 11.01 -4.51 12.77
C LEU A 121 11.65 -3.93 14.04
N ALA A 122 12.52 -2.92 13.94
CA ALA A 122 13.13 -2.26 15.09
C ALA A 122 12.16 -1.28 15.79
N GLY A 123 11.20 -0.69 15.06
CA GLY A 123 10.11 0.09 15.67
C GLY A 123 9.17 -0.80 16.50
N LEU A 124 8.82 -1.98 15.98
CA LEU A 124 8.07 -3.00 16.73
C LEU A 124 8.85 -3.55 17.92
N LEU A 125 10.16 -3.77 17.78
CA LEU A 125 11.01 -4.26 18.87
C LEU A 125 11.30 -3.18 19.91
N GLY A 126 11.41 -1.92 19.49
CA GLY A 126 11.59 -0.75 20.36
C GLY A 126 10.36 -0.49 21.22
N GLY A 127 9.16 -0.57 20.65
CA GLY A 127 7.89 -0.47 21.40
C GLY A 127 7.64 -1.64 22.35
N LEU A 128 8.26 -2.80 22.11
CA LEU A 128 8.21 -3.96 23.00
C LEU A 128 9.23 -3.87 24.16
N LEU A 129 10.34 -3.14 23.96
CA LEU A 129 11.48 -3.11 24.88
C LEU A 129 11.64 -1.82 25.68
N GLY A 130 10.86 -0.77 25.37
CA GLY A 130 10.87 0.46 26.13
C GLY A 130 9.56 1.24 25.98
N GLU A 131 8.70 1.19 26.99
CA GLU A 131 8.41 2.37 27.81
C GLU A 131 7.45 1.99 28.95
N ASP A 132 8.02 1.95 30.15
CA ASP A 132 7.33 2.14 31.42
C ASP A 132 7.25 3.66 31.64
N SER A 133 6.09 4.29 31.36
CA SER A 133 5.64 5.56 31.98
C SER A 133 4.33 6.09 31.36
N SER A 134 3.23 5.84 32.09
CA SER A 134 2.06 6.74 32.24
C SER A 134 1.52 7.49 31.01
N ARG A 135 0.51 6.91 30.34
CA ARG A 135 -0.73 7.60 29.96
C ARG A 135 -1.78 6.60 29.49
N GLN A 136 -3.00 6.85 29.94
CA GLN A 136 -4.17 6.01 29.81
C GLN A 136 -4.98 6.42 28.56
N ASP A 137 -5.55 5.39 27.93
CA ASP A 137 -6.55 5.33 26.85
C ASP A 137 -6.06 5.08 25.41
N ASP A 138 -6.65 4.02 24.85
CA ASP A 138 -6.45 3.30 23.58
C ASP A 138 -5.11 2.58 23.38
N THR A 139 -4.85 1.67 24.33
CA THR A 139 -3.89 0.59 24.14
C THR A 139 -4.39 -0.34 23.04
N LEU A 140 -3.73 -0.32 21.88
CA LEU A 140 -3.58 -1.50 21.04
C LEU A 140 -3.15 -2.65 21.98
N ASP A 141 -4.07 -3.59 22.24
CA ASP A 141 -3.82 -4.63 23.22
C ASP A 141 -2.62 -5.46 22.75
N PHE A 142 -1.65 -5.65 23.62
CA PHE A 142 -0.55 -6.57 23.38
C PHE A 142 -1.11 -7.98 23.09
N GLY A 143 -2.28 -8.32 23.65
CA GLY A 143 -3.05 -9.51 23.28
C GLY A 143 -3.46 -9.55 21.81
N ASP A 144 -3.92 -8.44 21.24
CA ASP A 144 -4.31 -8.35 19.83
C ASP A 144 -3.10 -8.42 18.89
N VAL A 145 -2.00 -7.73 19.24
CA VAL A 145 -0.75 -7.76 18.46
C VAL A 145 -0.10 -9.14 18.52
N LEU A 146 -0.07 -9.78 19.70
CA LEU A 146 0.47 -11.12 19.87
C LEU A 146 -0.41 -12.18 19.19
N SER A 147 -1.74 -12.01 19.23
CA SER A 147 -2.69 -12.85 18.50
C SER A 147 -2.53 -12.72 16.99
N ALA A 148 -2.33 -11.50 16.47
CA ALA A 148 -2.00 -11.26 15.06
C ALA A 148 -0.67 -11.93 14.66
N GLY A 149 0.33 -11.90 15.54
CA GLY A 149 1.59 -12.62 15.35
C GLY A 149 1.44 -14.15 15.36
N PHE A 150 0.64 -14.70 16.27
CA PHE A 150 0.37 -16.15 16.34
C PHE A 150 -0.45 -16.63 15.15
N SER A 151 -1.44 -15.86 14.70
CA SER A 151 -2.24 -16.19 13.52
C SER A 151 -1.42 -16.11 12.23
N PHE A 152 -0.46 -15.19 12.13
CA PHE A 152 0.53 -15.17 11.04
C PHE A 152 1.48 -16.39 11.05
N VAL A 153 1.98 -16.78 12.22
CA VAL A 153 2.84 -17.97 12.35
C VAL A 153 2.06 -19.27 12.13
N GLN A 154 0.78 -19.30 12.52
CA GLN A 154 -0.11 -20.45 12.32
C GLN A 154 -0.60 -20.56 10.87
N SER A 155 -0.80 -19.44 10.15
CA SER A 155 -1.19 -19.44 8.73
C SER A 155 -0.06 -19.92 7.81
N LYS A 156 1.22 -19.70 8.19
CA LYS A 156 2.38 -20.32 7.51
C LYS A 156 2.35 -21.85 7.49
N ASN A 157 1.73 -22.50 8.47
CA ASN A 157 1.60 -23.96 8.52
C ASN A 157 0.31 -24.49 7.86
N LYS A 158 -0.59 -23.62 7.39
CA LYS A 158 -1.88 -24.03 6.82
C LYS A 158 -2.23 -23.39 5.46
N GLY A 159 -1.31 -22.68 4.82
CA GLY A 159 -1.42 -22.27 3.40
C GLY A 159 -2.63 -21.39 3.06
N GLN A 160 -3.37 -20.89 4.04
CA GLN A 160 -4.55 -20.06 3.88
C GLN A 160 -4.44 -18.90 4.86
N ASN A 161 -4.37 -17.69 4.30
CA ASN A 161 -4.48 -16.38 4.97
C ASN A 161 -3.17 -15.67 5.41
N THR A 162 -2.02 -15.96 4.78
CA THR A 162 -0.81 -15.14 4.97
C THR A 162 -0.95 -13.73 4.36
N ILE A 163 -1.64 -13.60 3.21
CA ILE A 163 -1.85 -12.30 2.55
C ILE A 163 -2.80 -11.41 3.37
N SER A 164 -3.93 -11.94 3.84
CA SER A 164 -4.88 -11.13 4.65
C SER A 164 -4.22 -10.57 5.91
N SER A 165 -3.42 -11.36 6.63
CA SER A 165 -2.67 -10.87 7.81
C SER A 165 -1.62 -9.82 7.44
N LEU A 166 -0.95 -9.97 6.29
CA LEU A 166 0.01 -9.00 5.79
C LEU A 166 -0.67 -7.68 5.37
N VAL A 167 -1.82 -7.77 4.68
CA VAL A 167 -2.63 -6.62 4.30
C VAL A 167 -3.13 -5.90 5.56
N SER A 168 -3.64 -6.62 6.56
CA SER A 168 -4.02 -6.03 7.85
C SER A 168 -2.86 -5.33 8.55
N ALA A 169 -1.65 -5.91 8.52
CA ALA A 169 -0.46 -5.28 9.09
C ALA A 169 -0.06 -3.99 8.35
N ILE A 170 -0.12 -3.99 7.01
CA ILE A 170 0.15 -2.80 6.20
C ILE A 170 -0.90 -1.71 6.50
N MET A 171 -2.17 -2.08 6.53
CA MET A 171 -3.28 -1.15 6.78
C MET A 171 -3.23 -0.57 8.19
N GLY A 172 -2.88 -1.36 9.21
CA GLY A 172 -2.72 -0.88 10.59
C GLY A 172 -1.65 0.21 10.76
N THR A 173 -0.75 0.35 9.78
CA THR A 173 0.29 1.40 9.76
C THR A 173 0.00 2.55 8.79
N SER A 174 -1.06 2.46 7.98
CA SER A 174 -1.34 3.43 6.92
C SER A 174 -2.23 4.59 7.39
N PRO A 175 -1.86 5.86 7.12
CA PRO A 175 -2.75 7.02 7.30
C PRO A 175 -4.07 6.89 6.51
N ASN A 176 -4.11 6.08 5.44
CA ASN A 176 -5.32 5.81 4.68
C ASN A 176 -6.30 4.86 5.40
N ALA A 177 -5.98 4.26 6.54
CA ALA A 177 -6.95 3.46 7.30
C ALA A 177 -7.94 4.32 8.12
N GLN A 178 -7.80 5.65 8.13
CA GLN A 178 -8.59 6.55 8.98
C GLN A 178 -10.06 6.71 8.57
N SER A 179 -10.44 6.34 7.34
CA SER A 179 -11.83 6.35 6.89
C SER A 179 -12.24 5.00 6.27
N PRO A 180 -13.52 4.60 6.36
CA PRO A 180 -13.98 3.33 5.80
C PRO A 180 -13.67 3.17 4.31
N HIS A 181 -13.89 4.20 3.49
CA HIS A 181 -13.64 4.16 2.04
C HIS A 181 -12.15 4.09 1.70
N ARG A 182 -11.27 4.78 2.45
CA ARG A 182 -9.82 4.71 2.23
C ARG A 182 -9.24 3.38 2.69
N SER A 183 -9.76 2.83 3.79
CA SER A 183 -9.43 1.48 4.25
C SER A 183 -9.81 0.44 3.19
N GLN A 184 -11.04 0.47 2.68
CA GLN A 184 -11.50 -0.47 1.64
C GLN A 184 -10.69 -0.36 0.35
N SER A 185 -10.45 0.86 -0.15
CA SER A 185 -9.64 1.04 -1.37
C SER A 185 -8.18 0.64 -1.16
N GLY A 186 -7.62 0.89 0.03
CA GLY A 186 -6.26 0.52 0.39
C GLY A 186 -6.09 -1.01 0.47
N GLU A 187 -7.07 -1.70 1.04
CA GLU A 187 -7.14 -3.17 1.09
C GLU A 187 -7.20 -3.77 -0.31
N LEU A 188 -8.07 -3.25 -1.18
CA LEU A 188 -8.22 -3.69 -2.56
C LEU A 188 -6.91 -3.54 -3.34
N VAL A 189 -6.26 -2.38 -3.23
CA VAL A 189 -4.98 -2.13 -3.88
C VAL A 189 -3.89 -3.04 -3.31
N ALA A 190 -3.75 -3.13 -1.99
CA ALA A 190 -2.75 -3.99 -1.35
C ALA A 190 -2.89 -5.45 -1.78
N THR A 191 -4.12 -5.97 -1.73
CA THR A 191 -4.44 -7.35 -2.09
C THR A 191 -4.15 -7.59 -3.57
N SER A 192 -4.60 -6.70 -4.45
CA SER A 192 -4.36 -6.84 -5.90
C SER A 192 -2.88 -6.85 -6.27
N LEU A 193 -2.06 -6.04 -5.59
CA LEU A 193 -0.62 -5.98 -5.81
C LEU A 193 0.09 -7.24 -5.27
N LEU A 194 -0.36 -7.77 -4.13
CA LEU A 194 0.22 -8.96 -3.50
C LEU A 194 -0.24 -10.25 -4.18
N ASP A 195 -1.46 -10.33 -4.70
CA ASP A 195 -1.99 -11.50 -5.42
C ASP A 195 -1.22 -11.75 -6.72
N SER A 196 -0.67 -10.70 -7.35
CA SER A 196 0.27 -10.85 -8.47
C SER A 196 1.55 -11.62 -8.13
N LEU A 197 1.84 -11.89 -6.85
CA LEU A 197 2.88 -12.83 -6.44
C LEU A 197 2.44 -14.29 -6.50
N LEU A 198 1.16 -14.57 -6.30
CA LEU A 198 0.60 -15.92 -6.21
C LEU A 198 0.17 -16.49 -7.56
N ASP A 199 -0.16 -15.63 -8.52
CA ASP A 199 -0.50 -16.03 -9.90
C ASP A 199 0.74 -16.43 -10.75
N LYS A 200 1.84 -16.85 -10.11
CA LYS A 200 3.10 -17.24 -10.77
C LYS A 200 3.52 -18.67 -10.49
#